data_AF-A0AAW6Q5D3-F1
#
_entry.id   AF-A0AAW6Q5D3-F1
#
_cell.length_a   1.000
_cell.length_b   1.000
_cell.length_c   1.000
_cell.angle_alpha   90.00
_cell.angle_beta   90.00
_cell.angle_gamma   90.00
#
_symmetry.space_group_name_H-M   'P 1'
#
loop_
_entity.id
_entity.type
_entity.pdbx_description
1 polymer ?
#
loop_
_entity_poly.entity_id
_entity_poly.type
_entity_poly.pdbx_seq_one_letter_code
_entity_poly.pdbx_strand_id
1 'polypeptide(L)'
;MTRLFKYCQVRTEALLWKNAYDRISSDVKLHVELNRKRIIGLTNVGHYLTEGEFQELVSLVKMTNSSMFIIEFTEKNGQRFFENCDNYYIDEDYVDWY
;
A
#
# COMPACT_ATOMS: atom_id res chain seq x y z
N MET A 1 4.44 2.53 -32.84
CA MET A 1 3.36 2.34 -31.85
C MET A 1 3.25 3.46 -30.82
N THR A 2 4.35 3.98 -30.25
CA THR A 2 4.33 4.97 -29.15
C THR A 2 3.58 6.28 -29.44
N ARG A 3 3.55 6.74 -30.70
CA ARG A 3 2.76 7.92 -31.11
C ARG A 3 1.25 7.69 -31.03
N LEU A 4 0.79 6.46 -31.31
CA LEU A 4 -0.64 6.11 -31.28
C LEU A 4 -1.18 6.19 -29.84
N PHE A 5 -0.46 5.61 -28.87
CA PHE A 5 -0.83 5.67 -27.46
C PHE A 5 -0.88 7.09 -26.89
N LYS A 6 0.07 7.95 -27.28
CA LYS A 6 0.03 9.38 -26.92
C LYS A 6 -1.17 10.10 -27.53
N TYR A 7 -1.53 9.76 -28.77
CA TYR A 7 -2.67 10.35 -29.47
C TYR A 7 -4.01 9.91 -28.89
N CYS A 8 -4.12 8.65 -28.47
CA CYS A 8 -5.29 8.10 -27.80
C CYS A 8 -5.46 8.59 -26.35
N GLN A 9 -4.54 9.41 -25.83
CA GLN A 9 -4.52 9.90 -24.45
C GLN A 9 -4.79 8.78 -23.43
N VAL A 10 -4.15 7.62 -23.59
CA VAL A 10 -4.33 6.52 -22.65
C VAL A 10 -3.91 6.99 -21.27
N ARG A 11 -4.89 7.11 -20.38
CA ARG A 11 -4.74 7.50 -18.97
C ARG A 11 -5.35 6.40 -18.13
N THR A 12 -4.82 6.21 -16.93
CA THR A 12 -5.56 5.50 -15.89
C THR A 12 -6.85 6.27 -15.64
N GLU A 13 -7.98 5.65 -15.93
CA GLU A 13 -9.28 6.30 -15.86
C GLU A 13 -9.59 6.62 -14.39
N ALA A 14 -9.76 7.91 -14.07
CA ALA A 14 -9.99 8.36 -12.69
C ALA A 14 -11.28 7.77 -12.07
N LEU A 15 -12.18 7.22 -12.89
CA LEU A 15 -13.39 6.53 -12.48
C LEU A 15 -13.14 5.16 -11.82
N LEU A 16 -11.91 4.63 -11.91
CA LEU A 16 -11.51 3.36 -11.30
C LEU A 16 -11.14 3.49 -9.82
N TRP A 17 -10.97 4.71 -9.30
CA TRP A 17 -10.46 4.95 -7.94
C TRP A 17 -11.56 5.48 -7.03
N LYS A 18 -12.50 4.60 -6.67
CA LYS A 18 -13.71 4.96 -5.91
C LYS A 18 -13.42 5.13 -4.42
N ASN A 19 -12.47 4.34 -3.90
CA ASN A 19 -12.05 4.40 -2.49
C ASN A 19 -10.51 4.41 -2.37
N ALA A 20 -10.02 4.48 -1.12
CA ALA A 20 -8.59 4.50 -0.84
C ALA A 20 -7.91 3.18 -1.26
N TYR A 21 -8.58 2.05 -1.06
CA TYR A 21 -8.07 0.74 -1.46
C TYR A 21 -7.83 0.63 -2.97
N ASP A 22 -8.75 1.11 -3.80
CA ASP A 22 -8.61 1.11 -5.26
C ASP A 22 -7.34 1.86 -5.71
N ARG A 23 -7.03 2.97 -5.04
CA ARG A 23 -5.84 3.78 -5.32
C ARG A 23 -4.56 3.03 -4.95
N ILE A 24 -4.51 2.49 -3.72
CA ILE A 24 -3.33 1.79 -3.21
C ILE A 24 -3.07 0.51 -4.02
N SER A 25 -4.10 -0.30 -4.26
CA SER A 25 -3.99 -1.53 -5.04
C SER A 25 -3.59 -1.26 -6.49
N SER A 26 -4.04 -0.14 -7.07
CA SER A 26 -3.59 0.30 -8.40
C SER A 26 -2.09 0.63 -8.40
N ASP A 27 -1.58 1.29 -7.37
CA ASP A 27 -0.14 1.60 -7.28
C ASP A 27 0.70 0.31 -7.19
N VAL A 28 0.27 -0.67 -6.40
CA VAL A 28 0.91 -2.01 -6.35
C VAL A 28 0.93 -2.65 -7.74
N LYS A 29 -0.21 -2.70 -8.43
CA LYS A 29 -0.32 -3.28 -9.78
C LYS A 29 0.57 -2.56 -10.80
N LEU A 30 0.62 -1.23 -10.74
CA LEU A 30 1.50 -0.43 -11.61
C LEU A 30 2.98 -0.64 -11.29
N HIS A 31 3.34 -0.80 -10.03
CA HIS A 31 4.71 -1.11 -9.62
C HIS A 31 5.19 -2.44 -10.22
N VAL A 32 4.33 -3.45 -10.18
CA VAL A 32 4.57 -4.77 -10.79
C VAL A 32 4.68 -4.67 -12.32
N GLU A 33 3.69 -4.05 -12.96
CA GLU A 33 3.63 -3.93 -14.43
C GLU A 33 4.83 -3.16 -15.00
N LEU A 34 5.27 -2.12 -14.30
CA LEU A 34 6.43 -1.31 -14.69
C LEU A 34 7.78 -1.92 -14.25
N ASN A 35 7.77 -3.12 -13.67
CA ASN A 35 8.95 -3.82 -13.12
C ASN A 35 9.83 -2.91 -12.24
N ARG A 36 9.18 -2.10 -11.40
CA ARG A 36 9.88 -1.16 -10.52
C ARG A 36 10.44 -1.89 -9.32
N LYS A 37 11.76 -2.02 -9.24
CA LYS A 37 12.49 -2.62 -8.11
C LYS A 37 12.55 -1.74 -6.85
N ARG A 38 11.50 -0.95 -6.59
CA ARG A 38 11.42 -0.03 -5.45
C ARG A 38 10.32 -0.49 -4.49
N ILE A 39 10.54 -0.27 -3.20
CA ILE A 39 9.58 -0.55 -2.14
C ILE A 39 8.48 0.51 -2.19
N ILE A 40 7.23 0.09 -1.98
CA ILE A 40 6.08 0.99 -1.86
C ILE A 40 6.00 1.45 -0.40
N GLY A 41 6.15 2.75 -0.15
CA GLY A 41 6.06 3.34 1.18
C GLY A 41 4.70 4.01 1.39
N LEU A 42 3.98 3.65 2.46
CA LEU A 42 2.70 4.24 2.83
C LEU A 42 2.75 4.76 4.27
N THR A 43 1.94 5.78 4.55
CA THR A 43 1.80 6.37 5.88
C THR A 43 0.33 6.45 6.27
N ASN A 44 0.01 6.15 7.53
CA ASN A 44 -1.33 6.31 8.10
C ASN A 44 -2.43 5.57 7.32
N VAL A 45 -2.11 4.38 6.83
CA VAL A 45 -3.03 3.63 5.96
C VAL A 45 -4.23 3.09 6.74
N GLY A 46 -4.06 2.85 8.05
CA GLY A 46 -5.13 2.40 8.94
C GLY A 46 -6.30 3.38 9.04
N HIS A 47 -6.09 4.65 8.72
CA HIS A 47 -7.14 5.67 8.71
C HIS A 47 -8.08 5.60 7.48
N TYR A 48 -7.69 4.87 6.44
CA TYR A 48 -8.39 4.86 5.15
C TYR A 48 -8.94 3.51 4.75
N LEU A 49 -8.40 2.44 5.32
CA LEU A 49 -8.79 1.07 5.00
C LEU A 49 -9.59 0.46 6.14
N THR A 50 -10.64 -0.24 5.77
CA THR A 50 -11.23 -1.24 6.67
C THR A 50 -10.25 -2.39 6.88
N GLU A 51 -10.45 -3.17 7.95
CA GLU A 51 -9.65 -4.36 8.22
C GLU A 51 -9.69 -5.35 7.05
N GLY A 52 -10.87 -5.54 6.43
CA GLY A 52 -11.04 -6.37 5.24
C GLY A 52 -10.21 -5.87 4.05
N GLU A 53 -10.31 -4.58 3.71
CA GLU A 53 -9.51 -3.99 2.62
C GLU A 53 -8.00 -4.08 2.89
N PHE A 54 -7.59 -3.97 4.16
CA PHE A 54 -6.19 -4.17 4.54
C PHE A 54 -5.73 -5.62 4.33
N GLN A 55 -6.55 -6.62 4.70
CA GLN A 55 -6.22 -8.03 4.43
C GLN A 55 -6.14 -8.35 2.94
N GLU A 56 -7.00 -7.74 2.13
CA GLU A 56 -6.89 -7.85 0.68
C GLU A 56 -5.59 -7.23 0.16
N LEU A 57 -5.18 -6.07 0.70
CA LEU A 57 -3.92 -5.43 0.34
C LEU A 57 -2.71 -6.31 0.71
N VAL A 58 -2.69 -6.89 1.91
CA VAL A 58 -1.64 -7.84 2.34
C VAL A 58 -1.57 -9.02 1.36
N SER A 59 -2.72 -9.57 0.99
CA SER A 59 -2.81 -10.68 0.03
C SER A 59 -2.26 -10.30 -1.34
N LEU A 60 -2.60 -9.11 -1.84
CA LEU A 60 -2.11 -8.59 -3.12
C LEU A 60 -0.58 -8.42 -3.12
N VAL A 61 -0.02 -7.84 -2.06
CA VAL A 61 1.43 -7.65 -1.92
C VAL A 61 2.17 -9.00 -1.91
N LYS A 62 1.65 -9.99 -1.17
CA LYS A 62 2.20 -11.36 -1.15
C LYS A 62 2.11 -12.04 -2.51
N MET A 63 0.95 -12.01 -3.17
CA MET A 63 0.73 -12.64 -4.48
C MET A 63 1.62 -12.06 -5.58
N THR A 64 1.92 -10.76 -5.51
CA THR A 64 2.77 -10.08 -6.49
C THR A 64 4.26 -10.16 -6.16
N ASN A 65 4.63 -10.81 -5.06
CA ASN A 65 6.00 -10.83 -4.53
C ASN A 65 6.60 -9.42 -4.41
N SER A 66 5.77 -8.45 -4.04
CA SER A 66 6.16 -7.06 -3.83
C SER A 66 6.56 -6.83 -2.38
N SER A 67 7.32 -5.76 -2.12
CA SER A 67 7.62 -5.29 -0.77
C SER A 67 6.94 -3.95 -0.51
N MET A 68 6.34 -3.82 0.67
CA MET A 68 5.66 -2.62 1.12
C MET A 68 6.12 -2.27 2.54
N PHE A 69 6.33 -0.99 2.79
CA PHE A 69 6.69 -0.45 4.10
C PHE A 69 5.61 0.52 4.55
N ILE A 70 5.08 0.30 5.75
CA ILE A 70 3.97 1.08 6.31
C ILE A 70 4.45 1.75 7.59
N ILE A 71 4.22 3.06 7.69
CA ILE A 71 4.46 3.84 8.92
C ILE A 71 3.10 4.30 9.45
N GLU A 72 2.77 3.90 10.67
CA GLU A 72 1.52 4.30 11.32
C GLU A 72 1.80 5.08 12.59
N PHE A 73 1.20 6.27 12.72
CA PHE A 73 1.26 7.05 13.95
C PHE A 73 0.08 6.68 14.83
N THR A 74 0.29 5.73 15.73
CA THR A 74 -0.79 5.17 16.57
C THR A 74 -0.33 4.85 17.98
N GLU A 75 -1.28 4.78 18.90
CA GLU A 75 -1.04 4.25 20.25
C GLU A 75 -0.74 2.75 20.20
N LYS A 76 -0.15 2.19 21.27
CA LYS A 76 0.27 0.78 21.35
C LYS A 76 -0.79 -0.23 20.88
N ASN A 77 -2.07 0.02 21.15
CA ASN A 77 -3.17 -0.88 20.75
C ASN A 77 -3.50 -0.85 19.25
N GLY A 78 -3.09 0.18 18.51
CA GLY A 78 -3.34 0.33 17.08
C GLY A 78 -2.60 -0.68 16.21
N GLN A 79 -1.56 -1.33 16.74
CA GLN A 79 -0.81 -2.39 16.08
C GLN A 79 -1.66 -3.59 15.67
N ARG A 80 -2.77 -3.86 16.37
CA ARG A 80 -3.66 -4.99 16.09
C ARG A 80 -4.18 -4.99 14.66
N PHE A 81 -4.42 -3.81 14.09
CA PHE A 81 -4.84 -3.67 12.70
C PHE A 81 -3.81 -4.26 11.71
N PHE A 82 -2.54 -4.30 12.10
CA PHE A 82 -1.40 -4.71 11.27
C PHE A 82 -0.81 -6.07 11.69
N GLU A 83 -1.54 -6.90 12.45
CA GLU A 83 -1.02 -8.16 13.01
C GLU A 83 -0.56 -9.20 11.96
N ASN A 84 -1.03 -9.07 10.71
CA ASN A 84 -0.65 -9.94 9.60
C ASN A 84 0.63 -9.50 8.87
N CYS A 85 1.35 -8.54 9.44
CA CYS A 85 2.62 -7.99 8.96
C CYS A 85 3.71 -8.13 10.03
N ASP A 86 4.97 -8.06 9.59
CA ASP A 86 6.09 -7.84 10.50
C ASP A 86 5.95 -6.43 11.09
N ASN A 87 5.53 -6.36 12.36
CA ASN A 87 5.14 -5.11 13.01
C ASN A 87 6.16 -4.72 14.09
N TYR A 88 6.63 -3.48 14.02
CA TYR A 88 7.59 -2.89 14.95
C TYR A 88 6.99 -1.63 15.54
N TYR A 89 7.13 -1.44 16.85
CA TYR A 89 6.59 -0.30 17.55
C TYR A 89 7.67 0.47 18.28
N ILE A 90 7.78 1.74 17.93
CA ILE A 90 8.64 2.71 18.58
C ILE A 90 7.78 3.47 19.58
N ASP A 91 8.11 3.35 20.87
CA ASP A 91 7.43 4.09 21.92
C ASP A 91 7.97 5.53 22.07
N GLU A 92 7.38 6.30 22.98
CA GLU A 92 7.73 7.71 23.21
C GLU A 92 9.19 7.90 23.69
N ASP A 93 9.77 6.86 24.28
CA ASP A 93 11.15 6.87 24.78
C ASP A 93 12.16 6.43 23.70
N TYR A 94 11.70 6.20 22.46
CA TYR A 94 12.49 5.73 21.31
C TYR A 94 13.23 4.41 21.58
N VAL A 95 12.73 3.61 22.53
CA VAL A 95 13.31 2.30 22.84
C VAL A 95 12.59 1.26 21.97
N ASP A 96 13.37 0.61 21.13
CA ASP A 96 12.87 -0.49 20.30
C ASP A 96 12.77 -1.76 21.14
N TRP A 97 11.55 -2.17 21.49
CA TRP A 97 11.28 -3.41 22.21
C TRP A 97 11.12 -4.54 21.20
N TYR A 98 12.24 -4.95 20.56
CA TYR A 98 12.34 -6.18 19.78
C TYR A 98 12.22 -7.44 20.63
#